data_AF-A0A645A3T2-F1
#
_entry.id   AF-A0A645A3T2-F1
#
_cell.length_a   1.000
_cell.length_b   1.000
_cell.length_c   1.000
_cell.angle_alpha   90.00
_cell.angle_beta   90.00
_cell.angle_gamma   90.00
#
_symmetry.space_group_name_H-M   'P 1'
#
loop_
_entity.id
_entity.type
_entity.pdbx_description
1 polymer ?
#
loop_
_entity_poly.entity_id
_entity_poly.type
_entity_poly.pdbx_seq_one_letter_code
_entity_poly.pdbx_strand_id
1 'polypeptide(L)' 'MEKQCIAPHESIQLHEILTFKNLCLTKSLTMSKLVSDEELKSILNQDAILGEEHVKELKALMEEARSDWDRLPNI' A
#
# COMPACT_ATOMS: atom_id res chain seq x y z
N MET A 1 -16.79 18.76 11.57
CA MET A 1 -16.22 18.44 10.24
C MET A 1 -16.93 17.20 9.76
N GLU A 2 -17.56 17.25 8.58
CA GLU A 2 -18.20 16.07 7.99
C GLU A 2 -17.12 15.03 7.66
N LYS A 3 -17.39 13.75 7.99
CA LYS A 3 -16.48 12.66 7.65
C LYS A 3 -16.60 12.43 6.15
N GLN A 4 -15.51 12.66 5.41
CA GLN A 4 -15.46 12.42 3.97
C GLN A 4 -15.33 10.92 3.72
N CYS A 5 -16.32 10.32 3.06
CA CYS A 5 -16.28 8.91 2.65
C CYS A 5 -15.43 8.74 1.38
N ILE A 6 -14.80 7.58 1.24
CA ILE A 6 -14.03 7.23 0.04
C ILE A 6 -14.99 6.83 -1.08
N ALA A 7 -14.94 7.53 -2.20
CA ALA A 7 -15.79 7.27 -3.35
C ALA A 7 -15.38 5.98 -4.10
N PRO A 8 -16.28 5.38 -4.90
CA PRO A 8 -15.97 4.14 -5.60
C PRO A 8 -14.72 4.20 -6.50
N HIS A 9 -14.55 5.30 -7.24
CA HIS A 9 -13.39 5.49 -8.11
C HIS A 9 -12.08 5.67 -7.31
N GLU A 10 -12.13 6.30 -6.15
CA GLU A 10 -10.97 6.47 -5.25
C GLU A 10 -10.54 5.14 -4.66
N SER A 11 -11.49 4.24 -4.39
CA SER A 11 -11.15 2.89 -3.86
C SER A 11 -10.47 2.02 -4.92
N ILE A 12 -10.83 2.18 -6.20
CA ILE A 12 -10.13 1.53 -7.32
C ILE A 12 -8.70 2.07 -7.42
N GLN A 13 -8.53 3.39 -7.37
CA GLN A 13 -7.20 4.01 -7.35
C GLN A 13 -6.37 3.54 -6.15
N LEU A 14 -7.00 3.39 -4.97
CA LEU A 14 -6.34 2.87 -3.78
C LEU A 14 -5.87 1.42 -3.97
N HIS A 15 -6.68 0.57 -4.61
CA HIS A 15 -6.28 -0.80 -4.95
C HIS A 15 -5.10 -0.84 -5.95
N GLU A 16 -5.09 0.05 -6.94
CA GLU A 16 -3.98 0.20 -7.88
C GLU A 16 -2.68 0.61 -7.16
N ILE A 17 -2.76 1.59 -6.26
CA ILE A 17 -1.62 2.05 -5.45
C ILE A 17 -1.11 0.93 -4.54
N LEU A 18 -2.02 0.19 -3.87
CA LEU A 18 -1.66 -0.96 -3.03
C LEU A 18 -0.96 -2.05 -3.85
N THR A 19 -1.47 -2.36 -5.03
CA THR A 19 -0.87 -3.34 -5.94
C THR A 19 0.53 -2.91 -6.37
N PHE A 20 0.67 -1.64 -6.77
CA PHE A 20 1.95 -1.06 -7.14
C PHE A 20 2.96 -1.10 -5.98
N LYS A 21 2.54 -0.74 -4.77
CA LYS A 21 3.43 -0.74 -3.60
C LYS A 21 3.86 -2.16 -3.22
N ASN A 22 2.98 -3.15 -3.31
CA ASN A 22 3.35 -4.56 -3.13
C ASN A 22 4.40 -5.03 -4.16
N LEU A 23 4.30 -4.58 -5.42
CA LEU A 23 5.30 -4.87 -6.45
C LEU A 23 6.66 -4.26 -6.09
N CYS A 24 6.68 -2.99 -5.66
CA CYS A 24 7.90 -2.33 -5.19
C CYS A 24 8.52 -3.06 -3.99
N LEU A 25 7.72 -3.36 -2.98
CA LEU A 25 8.17 -4.08 -1.79
C LEU A 25 8.78 -5.45 -2.15
N THR A 26 8.11 -6.21 -3.02
CA THR A 26 8.61 -7.50 -3.49
C THR A 26 9.97 -7.35 -4.19
N LYS A 27 10.12 -6.31 -5.03
CA LYS A 27 11.40 -6.02 -5.69
C LYS A 27 12.48 -5.69 -4.67
N SER A 28 12.23 -4.79 -3.73
CA SER A 28 13.23 -4.37 -2.73
C SER A 28 13.63 -5.53 -1.81
N LEU A 29 12.67 -6.32 -1.34
CA LEU A 29 12.94 -7.54 -0.56
C LEU A 29 13.74 -8.58 -1.35
N THR A 30 13.42 -8.78 -2.63
CA THR A 30 14.16 -9.74 -3.46
C THR A 30 15.57 -9.26 -3.73
N MET A 31 15.75 -7.99 -4.12
CA MET A 31 17.07 -7.43 -4.44
C MET A 31 17.97 -7.31 -3.21
N SER A 32 17.43 -6.98 -2.04
CA SER A 32 18.21 -6.90 -0.78
C SER A 32 18.89 -8.24 -0.42
N LYS A 33 18.33 -9.36 -0.88
CA LYS A 33 18.90 -10.71 -0.68
C LYS A 33 19.90 -11.11 -1.75
N LEU A 34 19.90 -10.46 -2.91
CA LEU A 34 20.75 -10.80 -4.05
C LEU A 34 21.95 -9.86 -4.22
N VAL A 35 21.86 -8.65 -3.66
CA VAL A 35 22.91 -7.64 -3.80
C VAL A 35 24.11 -7.93 -2.88
N SER A 36 25.31 -7.76 -3.41
CA SER A 36 26.57 -7.93 -2.65
C SER A 36 27.11 -6.63 -2.05
N ASP A 37 26.72 -5.49 -2.62
CA ASP A 37 27.12 -4.17 -2.12
C ASP A 37 26.33 -3.84 -0.85
N GLU A 38 27.03 -3.62 0.26
CA GLU A 38 26.41 -3.47 1.59
C GLU A 38 25.69 -2.12 1.75
N GLU A 39 26.14 -1.06 1.07
CA GLU A 39 25.44 0.23 1.11
C GLU A 39 24.11 0.13 0.37
N LEU A 40 24.11 -0.42 -0.84
CA LEU A 40 22.92 -0.65 -1.62
C LEU A 40 21.96 -1.62 -0.91
N LYS A 41 22.49 -2.64 -0.22
CA LYS A 41 21.70 -3.54 0.60
C LYS A 41 20.98 -2.81 1.73
N SER A 42 21.66 -1.90 2.42
CA SER A 42 21.07 -1.08 3.48
C SER A 42 19.94 -0.21 2.93
N ILE A 43 20.14 0.43 1.78
CA ILE A 43 19.11 1.24 1.11
C ILE A 43 17.88 0.39 0.77
N LEU A 44 18.08 -0.80 0.20
CA LEU A 44 16.99 -1.71 -0.17
C LEU A 44 16.22 -2.25 1.06
N ASN A 45 16.93 -2.52 2.16
CA ASN A 45 16.30 -2.93 3.41
C ASN A 45 15.46 -1.79 4.02
N GLN A 46 15.95 -0.55 3.98
CA GLN A 46 15.20 0.61 4.44
C GLN A 46 13.94 0.83 3.59
N ASP A 47 14.04 0.74 2.26
CA ASP A 47 12.88 0.82 1.38
C ASP A 47 11.87 -0.31 1.61
N ALA A 48 12.35 -1.53 1.91
CA ALA A 48 11.48 -2.64 2.26
C ALA A 48 10.72 -2.38 3.57
N ILE A 49 11.38 -1.90 4.63
CA ILE A 49 10.75 -1.56 5.91
C ILE A 49 9.67 -0.49 5.71
N LEU A 50 10.01 0.63 5.06
CA LEU A 50 9.04 1.68 4.74
C LEU A 50 7.92 1.15 3.83
N GLY A 51 8.24 0.23 2.94
CA GLY A 51 7.28 -0.40 2.06
C GLY A 51 6.24 -1.24 2.79
N GLU A 52 6.64 -1.99 3.82
CA GLU A 52 5.74 -2.75 4.69
C GLU A 52 4.79 -1.84 5.46
N GLU A 53 5.30 -0.72 6.00
CA GLU A 53 4.49 0.28 6.70
C GLU A 53 3.43 0.89 5.77
N HIS A 54 3.83 1.36 4.58
CA HIS A 54 2.89 1.92 3.61
C HIS A 54 1.84 0.90 3.16
N VAL A 55 2.22 -0.37 2.93
CA VAL A 55 1.26 -1.42 2.58
C VAL A 55 0.24 -1.64 3.70
N LYS A 56 0.67 -1.59 4.95
CA LYS A 56 -0.22 -1.71 6.12
C LYS A 56 -1.21 -0.56 6.19
N GLU A 57 -0.75 0.68 5.97
CA GLU A 57 -1.60 1.87 5.94
C GLU A 57 -2.61 1.82 4.79
N LEU A 58 -2.16 1.47 3.58
CA LEU A 58 -3.03 1.35 2.41
C LEU A 58 -4.10 0.26 2.59
N LYS A 59 -3.76 -0.86 3.24
CA LYS A 59 -4.74 -1.89 3.61
C LYS A 59 -5.78 -1.36 4.59
N ALA A 60 -5.37 -0.59 5.61
CA ALA A 60 -6.29 0.01 6.55
C ALA A 60 -7.25 1.00 5.87
N LEU A 61 -6.74 1.84 4.96
CA LEU A 61 -7.57 2.73 4.13
C LEU A 61 -8.53 1.95 3.23
N MET A 62 -8.13 0.78 2.72
CA MET A 62 -8.97 -0.04 1.86
C MET A 62 -10.12 -0.70 2.64
N GLU A 63 -9.90 -1.07 3.90
CA GLU A 63 -10.98 -1.54 4.79
C GLU A 63 -11.94 -0.40 5.19
N GLU A 64 -11.43 0.82 5.36
CA GLU A 64 -12.26 2.01 5.53
C GLU A 64 -13.12 2.28 4.29
N ALA A 65 -12.51 2.25 3.11
CA ALA A 65 -13.23 2.41 1.84
C ALA A 65 -14.34 1.36 1.69
N ARG A 66 -14.05 0.09 2.00
CA ARG A 66 -15.04 -0.98 2.00
C ARG A 66 -16.18 -0.70 2.97
N SER A 67 -15.86 -0.25 4.18
CA SER A 67 -16.86 0.10 5.19
C SER A 67 -17.75 1.26 4.77
N ASP A 68 -17.23 2.21 3.99
CA ASP A 68 -18.01 3.29 3.41
C ASP A 68 -18.94 2.81 2.30
N TRP A 69 -18.52 1.81 1.50
CA TRP A 69 -19.36 1.20 0.48
C TRP A 69 -20.53 0.42 1.08
N ASP A 70 -20.30 -0.31 2.17
CA ASP A 70 -21.35 -1.05 2.89
C ASP A 70 -22.43 -0.12 3.47
N ARG A 71 -22.15 1.18 3.59
CA ARG A 71 -23.08 2.22 4.06
C ARG A 71 -23.85 2.90 2.95
N LEU A 72 -23.48 2.70 1.69
CA LEU A 72 -24.23 3.28 0.57
C LEU A 72 -25.57 2.54 0.45
N PRO A 73 -26.71 3.26 0.36
CA PRO A 73 -28.00 2.63 0.13
C PRO A 73 -27.92 1.87 -1.20
N ASN A 74 -28.39 0.61 -1.19
CA ASN A 74 -28.38 -0.31 -2.34
C ASN A 74 -28.57 0.44 -3.66
N ILE A 75 -27.54 0.41 -4.51
CA ILE A 75 -27.69 0.65 -5.95
C ILE A 75 -28.33 -0.60 -6.55
#